data_AF-A0A165YDA6-F1
#
_entry.id   AF-A0A165YDA6-F1
#
_cell.length_a   1.000
_cell.length_b   1.000
_cell.length_c   1.000
_cell.angle_alpha   90.00
_cell.angle_beta   90.00
_cell.angle_gamma   90.00
#
_symmetry.space_group_name_H-M   'P 1'
#
loop_
_entity.id
_entity.type
_entity.pdbx_description
1 polymer ?
#
loop_
_entity_poly.entity_id
_entity_poly.type
_entity_poly.pdbx_seq_one_letter_code
_entity_poly.pdbx_strand_id
1 'polypeptide(L)'
;MLIHAIGIYNAYSLNWLHRDISSGNVLFRLSPESRNDKQVDVNACLEKLKVAKGIDVDLLRRHLHQCKCVIIDGDAAVRMDKREFATLKSGTMEFMSIRGLRAWAVSGGNYHCILDDMEAVFWLLVYTLVARKSEEKRTVDENDFLTDLGVLDARQLAASKLEFVGPNGAGSRIRWKDEENRSLRPIVQKWLKITAQLNLEAEAIFSKPEDPEDEDSASVPREPREVHAEKLKEVAHQYFSRYLTTGFEFLESAGAYGSST
;
A
#
# COMPACT_ATOMS: atom_id res chain seq x y z
N MET A 1 -2.97 -6.04 8.58
CA MET A 1 -2.48 -4.75 8.04
C MET A 1 -0.98 -4.58 8.16
N LEU A 2 -0.36 -4.43 9.35
CA LEU A 2 1.11 -4.41 9.49
C LEU A 2 1.78 -5.65 8.92
N ILE A 3 1.19 -6.82 9.16
CA ILE A 3 1.65 -8.10 8.58
C ILE A 3 1.60 -8.07 7.04
N HIS A 4 0.66 -7.34 6.44
CA HIS A 4 0.57 -7.21 4.99
C HIS A 4 1.75 -6.37 4.46
N ALA A 5 2.02 -5.22 5.08
CA ALA A 5 3.17 -4.39 4.72
C ALA A 5 4.50 -5.14 4.86
N ILE A 6 4.67 -5.95 5.92
CA ILE A 6 5.86 -6.81 6.12
C ILE A 6 5.94 -7.90 5.03
N GLY A 7 4.82 -8.55 4.71
CA GLY A 7 4.76 -9.58 3.66
C GLY A 7 5.15 -9.03 2.29
N ILE A 8 4.59 -7.88 1.91
CA ILE A 8 4.92 -7.19 0.65
C ILE A 8 6.38 -6.72 0.66
N TYR A 9 6.89 -6.20 1.77
CA TYR A 9 8.30 -5.83 1.87
C TYR A 9 9.23 -7.03 1.71
N ASN A 10 8.85 -8.19 2.24
CA ASN A 10 9.59 -9.44 2.04
C ASN A 10 9.60 -9.88 0.58
N ALA A 11 8.45 -9.84 -0.11
CA ALA A 11 8.38 -10.13 -1.54
C ALA A 11 9.29 -9.18 -2.34
N TYR A 12 9.19 -7.87 -2.09
CA TYR A 12 10.06 -6.86 -2.70
C TYR A 12 11.53 -7.11 -2.44
N SER A 13 11.88 -7.46 -1.20
CA SER A 13 13.23 -7.81 -0.79
C SER A 13 13.78 -9.02 -1.53
N LEU A 14 12.91 -9.90 -2.01
CA LEU A 14 13.24 -11.06 -2.84
C LEU A 14 13.09 -10.78 -4.34
N ASN A 15 13.02 -9.50 -4.74
CA ASN A 15 12.89 -9.03 -6.12
C ASN A 15 11.51 -9.27 -6.77
N TRP A 16 10.44 -9.41 -5.98
CA TRP A 16 9.07 -9.66 -6.46
C TRP A 16 8.12 -8.49 -6.22
N LEU A 17 7.19 -8.30 -7.15
CA LEU A 17 6.01 -7.42 -7.04
C LEU A 17 4.76 -8.29 -7.05
N HIS A 18 3.80 -8.02 -6.17
CA HIS A 18 2.59 -8.84 -6.04
C HIS A 18 1.52 -8.49 -7.08
N ARG A 19 1.27 -7.19 -7.29
CA ARG A 19 0.38 -6.66 -8.34
C ARG A 19 -1.11 -6.95 -8.22
N ASP A 20 -1.53 -7.62 -7.15
CA ASP A 20 -2.95 -7.91 -6.89
C ASP A 20 -3.24 -8.04 -5.39
N ILE A 21 -2.92 -6.99 -4.64
CA ILE A 21 -3.26 -6.93 -3.22
C ILE A 21 -4.73 -6.53 -3.12
N SER A 22 -5.56 -7.42 -2.59
CA SER A 22 -6.99 -7.21 -2.44
C SER A 22 -7.52 -7.86 -1.16
N SER A 23 -8.79 -7.60 -0.84
CA SER A 23 -9.47 -8.28 0.28
C SER A 23 -9.62 -9.78 0.04
N GLY A 24 -9.69 -10.23 -1.22
CA GLY A 24 -9.74 -11.65 -1.61
C GLY A 24 -8.40 -12.36 -1.47
N ASN A 25 -7.29 -11.63 -1.56
CA ASN A 25 -5.93 -12.19 -1.59
C ASN A 25 -5.22 -12.14 -0.24
N VAL A 26 -5.98 -12.02 0.84
CA VAL A 26 -5.49 -12.07 2.23
C VAL A 26 -6.27 -13.11 3.02
N LEU A 27 -5.55 -14.14 3.49
CA LEU A 27 -6.13 -15.15 4.37
C LEU A 27 -5.74 -14.89 5.83
N PHE A 28 -6.74 -14.72 6.68
CA PHE A 28 -6.57 -14.69 8.12
C PHE A 28 -6.52 -16.11 8.67
N ARG A 29 -5.55 -16.38 9.53
CA ARG A 29 -5.45 -17.65 10.23
C ARG A 29 -6.30 -17.60 11.49
N LEU A 30 -7.24 -18.53 11.63
CA LEU A 30 -8.02 -18.72 12.86
C LEU A 30 -7.10 -19.00 14.06
N SER A 31 -5.98 -19.68 13.80
CA SER A 31 -4.92 -19.90 14.78
C SER A 31 -3.62 -19.32 14.22
N PRO A 32 -3.16 -18.16 14.72
CA PRO A 32 -1.88 -17.57 14.32
C PRO A 32 -0.74 -18.56 14.49
N GLU A 33 0.13 -18.66 13.49
CA GLU A 33 1.32 -19.49 13.58
C GLU A 33 2.38 -18.80 14.44
N SER A 34 2.85 -19.50 15.47
CA SER A 34 3.96 -19.04 16.31
C SER A 34 5.28 -19.44 15.67
N ARG A 35 6.23 -18.50 15.60
CA ARG A 35 7.58 -18.71 15.08
C ARG A 35 8.60 -18.59 16.20
N ASN A 36 9.62 -19.43 16.18
CA ASN A 36 10.76 -19.32 17.11
C ASN A 36 11.79 -18.28 16.62
N ASP A 37 12.77 -17.95 17.47
CA ASP A 37 13.82 -16.97 17.15
C ASP A 37 14.56 -17.30 15.86
N LYS A 38 14.89 -18.57 15.62
CA LYS A 38 15.59 -18.98 14.38
C LYS A 38 14.77 -18.66 13.13
N GLN A 39 13.45 -18.86 13.18
CA GLN A 39 12.55 -18.53 12.07
C GLN A 39 12.35 -17.02 11.89
N VAL A 40 12.43 -16.25 12.98
CA VAL A 40 12.36 -14.79 12.94
C VAL A 40 13.66 -14.19 12.40
N ASP A 41 14.81 -14.66 12.87
CA ASP A 41 16.14 -14.12 12.55
C ASP A 41 16.52 -14.22 11.08
N VAL A 42 16.02 -15.24 10.38
CA VAL A 42 16.25 -15.44 8.94
C VAL A 42 15.34 -14.60 8.05
N ASN A 43 14.45 -13.79 8.62
CA ASN A 43 13.51 -13.00 7.84
C ASN A 43 14.22 -11.84 7.11
N ALA A 44 14.11 -11.81 5.78
CA ALA A 44 14.80 -10.84 4.93
C ALA A 44 14.47 -9.37 5.30
N CYS A 45 13.29 -9.09 5.83
CA CYS A 45 12.95 -7.74 6.24
C CYS A 45 13.81 -7.23 7.40
N LEU A 46 14.28 -8.09 8.30
CA LEU A 46 15.08 -7.65 9.46
C LEU A 46 16.41 -7.06 9.02
N GLU A 47 17.11 -7.68 8.07
CA GLU A 47 18.39 -7.17 7.58
C GLU A 47 18.21 -5.84 6.84
N LYS A 48 17.23 -5.78 5.93
CA LYS A 48 17.05 -4.62 5.04
C LYS A 48 16.39 -3.43 5.72
N LEU A 49 15.50 -3.67 6.69
CA LEU A 49 14.87 -2.62 7.50
C LEU A 49 15.74 -2.17 8.67
N LYS A 50 16.71 -2.97 9.16
CA LYS A 50 17.73 -2.51 10.11
C LYS A 50 18.51 -1.30 9.59
N VAL A 51 18.68 -1.22 8.27
CA VAL A 51 19.37 -0.10 7.60
C VAL A 51 18.44 1.10 7.39
N ALA A 52 17.13 0.90 7.44
CA ALA A 52 16.16 1.96 7.26
C ALA A 52 15.96 2.74 8.57
N LYS A 53 16.21 4.05 8.54
CA LYS A 53 16.13 4.90 9.72
C LYS A 53 14.71 4.88 10.33
N GLY A 54 14.63 4.62 11.64
CA GLY A 54 13.42 4.82 12.45
C GLY A 54 12.51 3.61 12.62
N ILE A 55 12.91 2.42 12.18
CA ILE A 55 12.20 1.18 12.52
C ILE A 55 12.77 0.60 13.81
N ASP A 56 11.91 0.40 14.79
CA ASP A 56 12.23 -0.41 15.98
C ASP A 56 12.32 -1.88 15.56
N VAL A 57 13.55 -2.38 15.51
CA VAL A 57 13.87 -3.75 15.11
C VAL A 57 13.34 -4.76 16.13
N ASP A 58 13.36 -4.42 17.42
CA ASP A 58 12.87 -5.32 18.47
C ASP A 58 11.35 -5.47 18.39
N LEU A 59 10.66 -4.38 18.09
CA LEU A 59 9.22 -4.39 17.83
C LEU A 59 8.87 -5.15 16.54
N LEU A 60 9.66 -4.99 15.47
CA LEU A 60 9.53 -5.78 14.26
C LEU A 60 9.73 -7.29 14.54
N ARG A 61 10.76 -7.65 15.33
CA ARG A 61 11.00 -9.04 15.76
C ARG A 61 9.81 -9.59 16.54
N ARG A 62 9.31 -8.86 17.55
CA ARG A 62 8.11 -9.24 18.32
C ARG A 62 6.92 -9.54 17.40
N HIS A 63 6.73 -8.73 16.36
CA HIS A 63 5.65 -8.93 15.40
C HIS A 63 5.85 -10.17 14.51
N LEU A 64 7.10 -10.47 14.12
CA LEU A 64 7.43 -11.61 13.27
C LEU A 64 7.22 -12.97 13.96
N HIS A 65 7.21 -13.02 15.29
CA HIS A 65 6.90 -14.23 16.06
C HIS A 65 5.47 -14.76 15.86
N GLN A 66 4.55 -13.93 15.36
CA GLN A 66 3.19 -14.36 15.08
C GLN A 66 2.78 -14.06 13.64
N CYS A 67 2.46 -15.10 12.88
CA CYS A 67 1.81 -14.97 11.58
C CYS A 67 0.30 -15.09 11.72
N LYS A 68 -0.39 -13.95 11.73
CA LYS A 68 -1.86 -13.89 11.83
C LYS A 68 -2.57 -13.96 10.47
N CYS A 69 -1.86 -13.63 9.40
CA CYS A 69 -2.39 -13.70 8.03
C CYS A 69 -1.27 -13.93 7.02
N VAL A 70 -1.67 -14.38 5.84
CA VAL A 70 -0.81 -14.61 4.67
C VAL A 70 -1.40 -13.90 3.47
N ILE A 71 -0.52 -13.38 2.60
CA ILE A 71 -0.90 -12.87 1.29
C ILE A 71 -0.79 -14.05 0.32
N ILE A 72 -1.82 -14.24 -0.49
CA ILE A 72 -1.95 -15.36 -1.44
C ILE A 72 -2.15 -14.83 -2.86
N ASP A 73 -2.33 -15.76 -3.81
CA ASP A 73 -2.62 -15.47 -5.21
C ASP A 73 -1.48 -14.68 -5.90
N GLY A 74 -0.35 -15.36 -6.04
CA GLY A 74 0.84 -14.84 -6.69
C GLY A 74 0.82 -14.98 -8.21
N ASP A 75 -0.31 -15.30 -8.84
CA ASP A 75 -0.37 -15.58 -10.28
C ASP A 75 -0.08 -14.32 -11.12
N ALA A 76 -0.42 -13.14 -10.60
CA ALA A 76 -0.08 -11.84 -11.18
C ALA A 76 1.34 -11.37 -10.81
N ALA A 77 2.02 -12.05 -9.88
CA ALA A 77 3.29 -11.60 -9.33
C ALA A 77 4.41 -11.70 -10.37
N VAL A 78 5.28 -10.70 -10.39
CA VAL A 78 6.40 -10.63 -11.34
C VAL A 78 7.68 -10.29 -10.63
N ARG A 79 8.78 -10.79 -11.19
CA ARG A 79 10.11 -10.35 -10.76
C ARG A 79 10.43 -8.99 -11.38
N MET A 80 11.06 -8.10 -10.61
CA MET A 80 11.41 -6.76 -11.07
C MET A 80 12.46 -6.73 -12.18
N ASP A 81 13.24 -7.81 -12.33
CA ASP A 81 14.15 -7.99 -13.46
C ASP A 81 13.43 -8.39 -14.76
N LYS A 82 12.15 -8.78 -14.69
CA LYS A 82 11.30 -9.11 -15.84
C LYS A 82 10.31 -7.99 -16.16
N ARG A 83 10.86 -6.82 -16.53
CA ARG A 83 10.11 -5.56 -16.69
C ARG A 83 8.95 -5.60 -17.67
N GLU A 84 9.06 -6.39 -18.74
CA GLU A 84 8.02 -6.58 -19.76
C GLU A 84 6.70 -7.12 -19.20
N PHE A 85 6.73 -7.90 -18.10
CA PHE A 85 5.52 -8.41 -17.46
C PHE A 85 4.94 -7.42 -16.45
N ALA A 86 5.79 -6.56 -15.87
CA ALA A 86 5.36 -5.51 -14.96
C ALA A 86 4.53 -4.42 -15.64
N THR A 87 4.56 -4.34 -16.98
CA THR A 87 3.73 -3.44 -17.79
C THR A 87 2.36 -3.97 -18.13
N LEU A 88 2.11 -5.28 -17.90
CA LEU A 88 0.80 -5.88 -18.18
C LEU A 88 -0.27 -5.35 -17.22
N LYS A 89 -1.51 -5.36 -17.68
CA LYS A 89 -2.68 -5.02 -16.88
C LYS A 89 -3.01 -6.19 -15.93
N SER A 90 -2.91 -5.95 -14.62
CA SER A 90 -3.30 -6.91 -13.58
C SER A 90 -3.81 -6.18 -12.34
N GLY A 91 -4.54 -6.90 -11.50
CA GLY A 91 -4.96 -6.43 -10.18
C GLY A 91 -6.46 -6.17 -10.06
N THR A 92 -6.90 -6.03 -8.83
CA THR A 92 -8.27 -5.66 -8.45
C THR A 92 -8.40 -4.12 -8.40
N MET A 93 -9.24 -3.51 -9.25
CA MET A 93 -9.27 -2.05 -9.48
C MET A 93 -9.46 -1.23 -8.19
N GLU A 94 -10.29 -1.73 -7.30
CA GLU A 94 -10.64 -1.17 -6.00
C GLU A 94 -9.40 -0.90 -5.14
N PHE A 95 -8.36 -1.71 -5.31
CA PHE A 95 -7.13 -1.63 -4.52
C PHE A 95 -5.94 -1.12 -5.32
N MET A 96 -6.02 -1.00 -6.65
CA MET A 96 -4.96 -0.43 -7.46
C MET A 96 -4.57 0.98 -6.99
N SER A 97 -3.30 1.33 -7.17
CA SER A 97 -2.81 2.69 -6.91
C SER A 97 -3.43 3.71 -7.86
N ILE A 98 -3.48 4.98 -7.46
CA ILE A 98 -3.95 6.09 -8.33
C ILE A 98 -3.16 6.11 -9.64
N ARG A 99 -1.84 5.94 -9.57
CA ARG A 99 -0.95 5.88 -10.73
C ARG A 99 -1.25 4.67 -11.62
N GLY A 100 -1.47 3.50 -11.02
CA GLY A 100 -1.88 2.27 -11.72
C GLY A 100 -3.19 2.45 -12.48
N LEU A 101 -4.21 3.03 -11.83
CA LEU A 101 -5.51 3.31 -12.43
C LEU A 101 -5.45 4.33 -13.58
N ARG A 102 -4.69 5.42 -13.42
CA ARG A 102 -4.47 6.41 -14.50
C ARG A 102 -3.87 5.76 -15.75
N ALA A 103 -2.82 4.96 -15.55
CA ALA A 103 -2.17 4.26 -16.64
C ALA A 103 -3.06 3.18 -17.26
N TRP A 104 -3.90 2.51 -16.46
CA TRP A 104 -4.90 1.57 -16.96
C TRP A 104 -5.88 2.26 -17.91
N ALA A 105 -6.34 3.46 -17.55
CA ALA A 105 -7.33 4.24 -18.30
C ALA A 105 -6.84 4.73 -19.67
N VAL A 106 -5.52 4.84 -19.89
CA VAL A 106 -4.92 5.28 -21.17
C VAL A 106 -4.39 4.12 -22.02
N SER A 107 -4.70 2.88 -21.66
CA SER A 107 -4.33 1.64 -22.39
C SER A 107 -2.83 1.39 -22.60
N GLY A 108 -1.94 2.24 -22.07
CA GLY A 108 -0.50 2.15 -22.32
C GLY A 108 0.27 1.13 -21.49
N GLY A 109 -0.40 0.45 -20.56
CA GLY A 109 0.30 -0.27 -19.50
C GLY A 109 1.03 0.71 -18.56
N ASN A 110 1.19 0.33 -17.30
CA ASN A 110 2.06 1.08 -16.39
C ASN A 110 3.22 0.20 -16.01
N TYR A 111 4.42 0.75 -15.83
CA TYR A 111 5.41 0.06 -15.04
C TYR A 111 4.89 -0.05 -13.60
N HIS A 112 4.34 -1.20 -13.23
CA HIS A 112 4.01 -1.50 -11.84
C HIS A 112 5.29 -1.56 -11.03
N CYS A 113 5.27 -0.94 -9.85
CA CYS A 113 6.39 -0.88 -8.95
C CYS A 113 5.93 -1.14 -7.52
N ILE A 114 6.90 -1.20 -6.61
CA ILE A 114 6.61 -1.49 -5.21
C ILE A 114 5.73 -0.42 -4.54
N LEU A 115 5.78 0.84 -5.01
CA LEU A 115 4.95 1.91 -4.45
C LEU A 115 3.45 1.64 -4.69
N ASP A 116 3.10 0.95 -5.77
CA ASP A 116 1.71 0.60 -6.05
C ASP A 116 1.20 -0.50 -5.12
N ASP A 117 2.02 -1.51 -4.88
CA ASP A 117 1.70 -2.57 -3.90
C ASP A 117 1.53 -1.96 -2.49
N MET A 118 2.36 -0.97 -2.14
CA MET A 118 2.26 -0.26 -0.85
C MET A 118 0.97 0.55 -0.75
N GLU A 119 0.61 1.27 -1.81
CA GLU A 119 -0.64 2.03 -1.84
C GLU A 119 -1.87 1.09 -1.78
N ALA A 120 -1.80 -0.08 -2.42
CA ALA A 120 -2.85 -1.09 -2.33
C ALA A 120 -3.08 -1.59 -0.90
N VAL A 121 -2.01 -1.73 -0.09
CA VAL A 121 -2.15 -2.04 1.35
C VAL A 121 -2.90 -0.94 2.10
N PHE A 122 -2.73 0.33 1.72
CA PHE A 122 -3.51 1.43 2.29
C PHE A 122 -4.99 1.35 1.88
N TRP A 123 -5.30 1.14 0.61
CA TRP A 123 -6.68 0.99 0.15
C TRP A 123 -7.38 -0.21 0.80
N LEU A 124 -6.66 -1.32 0.99
CA LEU A 124 -7.15 -2.48 1.72
C LEU A 124 -7.50 -2.15 3.18
N LEU A 125 -6.71 -1.31 3.86
CA LEU A 125 -7.03 -0.87 5.22
C LEU A 125 -8.35 -0.11 5.22
N VAL A 126 -8.46 0.92 4.37
CA VAL A 126 -9.64 1.79 4.32
C VAL A 126 -10.88 0.96 4.00
N TYR A 127 -10.82 0.14 2.96
CA TYR A 127 -11.90 -0.78 2.59
C TYR A 127 -12.33 -1.67 3.75
N THR A 128 -11.39 -2.36 4.40
CA THR A 128 -11.70 -3.27 5.51
C THR A 128 -12.42 -2.55 6.65
N LEU A 129 -12.01 -1.33 6.98
CA LEU A 129 -12.61 -0.55 8.06
C LEU A 129 -13.99 0.01 7.74
N VAL A 130 -14.27 0.31 6.48
CA VAL A 130 -15.58 0.80 6.05
C VAL A 130 -16.55 -0.36 5.82
N ALA A 131 -16.10 -1.42 5.13
CA ALA A 131 -16.90 -2.57 4.78
C ALA A 131 -17.37 -3.39 6.00
N ARG A 132 -16.60 -3.40 7.11
CA ARG A 132 -17.00 -4.10 8.34
C ARG A 132 -18.20 -3.48 9.07
N LYS A 133 -18.52 -2.22 8.77
CA LYS A 133 -19.70 -1.55 9.35
C LYS A 133 -20.96 -2.07 8.67
N SER A 134 -22.05 -2.18 9.43
CA SER A 134 -23.37 -2.35 8.84
C SER A 134 -23.75 -1.10 8.05
N GLU A 135 -24.59 -1.26 7.02
CA GLU A 135 -24.97 -0.17 6.12
C GLU A 135 -25.60 1.02 6.86
N GLU A 136 -26.40 0.76 7.90
CA GLU A 136 -27.08 1.77 8.71
C GLU A 136 -26.11 2.57 9.59
N LYS A 137 -24.93 2.03 9.87
CA LYS A 137 -23.89 2.69 10.67
C LYS A 137 -22.90 3.49 9.82
N ARG A 138 -22.91 3.34 8.49
CA ARG A 138 -21.98 4.03 7.59
C ARG A 138 -22.41 5.48 7.38
N THR A 139 -21.44 6.38 7.33
CA THR A 139 -21.69 7.77 6.91
C THR A 139 -21.91 7.87 5.40
N VAL A 140 -22.45 8.99 4.93
CA VAL A 140 -22.56 9.29 3.49
C VAL A 140 -21.20 9.16 2.78
N ASP A 141 -20.14 9.82 3.29
CA ASP A 141 -18.77 9.69 2.73
C ASP A 141 -18.25 8.23 2.70
N GLU A 142 -18.74 7.35 3.59
CA GLU A 142 -18.33 5.94 3.65
C GLU A 142 -19.07 5.09 2.61
N ASN A 143 -20.37 5.34 2.42
CA ASN A 143 -21.15 4.69 1.38
C ASN A 143 -20.74 5.17 -0.02
N ASP A 144 -20.47 6.47 -0.18
CA ASP A 144 -19.95 7.04 -1.42
C ASP A 144 -18.61 6.39 -1.77
N PHE A 145 -17.69 6.29 -0.80
CA PHE A 145 -16.41 5.58 -1.00
C PHE A 145 -16.61 4.14 -1.48
N LEU A 146 -17.46 3.34 -0.83
CA LEU A 146 -17.69 1.95 -1.26
C LEU A 146 -18.37 1.86 -2.63
N THR A 147 -19.27 2.79 -2.94
CA THR A 147 -19.95 2.88 -4.23
C THR A 147 -18.96 3.20 -5.34
N ASP A 148 -18.08 4.17 -5.09
CA ASP A 148 -17.04 4.59 -6.02
C ASP A 148 -16.13 3.42 -6.40
N LEU A 149 -15.76 2.57 -5.43
CA LEU A 149 -14.95 1.38 -5.68
C LEU A 149 -15.62 0.41 -6.66
N GLY A 150 -16.95 0.21 -6.57
CA GLY A 150 -17.66 -0.82 -7.33
C GLY A 150 -18.22 -0.36 -8.69
N VAL A 151 -18.36 0.94 -8.93
CA VAL A 151 -19.09 1.47 -10.09
C VAL A 151 -18.21 2.28 -11.04
N LEU A 152 -17.17 2.93 -10.55
CA LEU A 152 -16.35 3.83 -11.36
C LEU A 152 -15.41 3.09 -12.30
N ASP A 153 -15.21 3.65 -13.49
CA ASP A 153 -14.12 3.21 -14.36
C ASP A 153 -12.75 3.61 -13.79
N ALA A 154 -11.67 3.10 -14.37
CA ALA A 154 -10.32 3.36 -13.88
C ALA A 154 -9.95 4.85 -13.81
N ARG A 155 -10.43 5.68 -14.75
CA ARG A 155 -10.14 7.13 -14.76
C ARG A 155 -10.89 7.83 -13.63
N GLN A 156 -12.17 7.54 -13.50
CA GLN A 156 -13.04 8.10 -12.46
C GLN A 156 -12.57 7.68 -11.07
N LEU A 157 -12.23 6.41 -10.90
CA LEU A 157 -11.74 5.88 -9.63
C LEU A 157 -10.39 6.50 -9.22
N ALA A 158 -9.48 6.73 -10.18
CA ALA A 158 -8.24 7.44 -9.90
C ALA A 158 -8.49 8.88 -9.41
N ALA A 159 -9.46 9.58 -10.00
CA ALA A 159 -9.82 10.93 -9.59
C ALA A 159 -10.45 10.95 -8.19
N SER A 160 -11.40 10.06 -7.92
CA SER A 160 -12.02 9.91 -6.59
C SER A 160 -10.98 9.59 -5.51
N LYS A 161 -10.07 8.63 -5.76
CA LYS A 161 -8.98 8.29 -4.84
C LYS A 161 -8.02 9.46 -4.58
N LEU A 162 -7.70 10.25 -5.60
CA LEU A 162 -6.88 11.44 -5.45
C LEU A 162 -7.57 12.48 -4.55
N GLU A 163 -8.86 12.74 -4.79
CA GLU A 163 -9.65 13.62 -3.94
C GLU A 163 -9.67 13.09 -2.49
N PHE A 164 -9.89 11.78 -2.32
CA PHE A 164 -9.97 11.12 -1.02
C PHE A 164 -8.73 11.35 -0.15
N VAL A 165 -7.52 11.24 -0.72
CA VAL A 165 -6.24 11.43 0.00
C VAL A 165 -5.81 12.90 0.12
N GLY A 166 -6.49 13.81 -0.57
CA GLY A 166 -6.16 15.23 -0.57
C GLY A 166 -6.31 15.92 0.80
N PRO A 167 -5.77 17.13 0.99
CA PRO A 167 -5.75 17.86 2.26
C PRO A 167 -7.13 18.06 2.92
N ASN A 168 -8.20 18.06 2.11
CA ASN A 168 -9.59 18.17 2.56
C ASN A 168 -10.48 17.02 2.05
N GLY A 169 -9.85 15.92 1.64
CA GLY A 169 -10.50 14.78 1.00
C GLY A 169 -11.46 14.02 1.92
N ALA A 170 -12.31 13.19 1.31
CA ALA A 170 -13.25 12.33 2.04
C ALA A 170 -12.55 11.48 3.12
N GLY A 171 -11.31 11.01 2.90
CA GLY A 171 -10.56 10.24 3.89
C GLY A 171 -10.29 10.98 5.21
N SER A 172 -10.22 12.32 5.16
CA SER A 172 -10.09 13.17 6.35
C SER A 172 -11.41 13.39 7.08
N ARG A 173 -12.54 13.27 6.37
CA ARG A 173 -13.92 13.50 6.84
C ARG A 173 -14.60 12.24 7.36
N ILE A 174 -14.22 11.06 6.84
CA ILE A 174 -14.74 9.78 7.30
C ILE A 174 -14.71 9.74 8.83
N ARG A 175 -15.88 9.47 9.42
CA ARG A 175 -16.01 9.34 10.87
C ARG A 175 -15.39 8.03 11.32
N TRP A 176 -14.10 8.06 11.54
CA TRP A 176 -13.39 7.12 12.42
C TRP A 176 -13.78 7.30 13.90
N LYS A 177 -14.98 7.82 14.20
CA LYS A 177 -15.42 8.30 15.53
C LYS A 177 -16.40 7.36 16.23
N ASP A 178 -16.95 6.36 15.53
CA ASP A 178 -17.74 5.33 16.20
C ASP A 178 -16.90 4.62 17.26
N GLU A 179 -17.55 4.04 18.27
CA GLU A 179 -16.84 3.38 19.37
C GLU A 179 -15.92 2.25 18.86
N GLU A 180 -16.30 1.61 17.76
CA GLU A 180 -15.58 0.49 17.14
C GLU A 180 -14.28 0.91 16.40
N ASN A 181 -14.22 2.13 15.82
CA ASN A 181 -13.06 2.64 15.08
C ASN A 181 -12.32 3.79 15.77
N ARG A 182 -12.81 4.32 16.90
CA ARG A 182 -12.20 5.47 17.57
C ARG A 182 -10.71 5.27 17.84
N SER A 183 -10.33 4.07 18.26
CA SER A 183 -8.93 3.70 18.49
C SER A 183 -8.09 3.69 17.21
N LEU A 184 -8.69 3.41 16.04
CA LEU A 184 -8.01 3.29 14.75
C LEU A 184 -7.80 4.63 14.04
N ARG A 185 -8.50 5.69 14.46
CA ARG A 185 -8.39 7.02 13.85
C ARG A 185 -6.93 7.51 13.70
N PRO A 186 -6.06 7.41 14.72
CA PRO A 186 -4.70 7.94 14.63
C PRO A 186 -3.87 7.24 13.54
N ILE A 187 -3.96 5.91 13.43
CA ILE A 187 -3.22 5.15 12.41
C ILE A 187 -3.73 5.46 11.02
N VAL A 188 -5.06 5.52 10.82
CA VAL A 188 -5.63 5.83 9.49
C VAL A 188 -5.26 7.24 9.05
N GLN A 189 -5.34 8.25 9.93
CA GLN A 189 -4.97 9.62 9.60
C GLN A 189 -3.47 9.76 9.27
N LYS A 190 -2.59 9.06 10.01
CA LYS A 190 -1.16 9.05 9.70
C LYS A 190 -0.91 8.34 8.36
N TRP A 191 -1.52 7.18 8.11
CA TRP A 191 -1.37 6.45 6.86
C TRP A 191 -1.93 7.22 5.67
N LEU A 192 -3.05 7.94 5.81
CA LEU A 192 -3.60 8.83 4.78
C LEU A 192 -2.58 9.89 4.36
N LYS A 193 -1.94 10.56 5.33
CA LYS A 193 -0.89 11.55 5.07
C LYS A 193 0.34 10.94 4.41
N ILE A 194 0.72 9.73 4.83
CA ILE A 194 1.83 8.99 4.21
C ILE A 194 1.48 8.67 2.75
N THR A 195 0.28 8.16 2.47
CA THR A 195 -0.17 7.85 1.11
C THR A 195 -0.23 9.09 0.20
N ALA A 196 -0.72 10.22 0.73
CA ALA A 196 -0.77 11.48 -0.01
C ALA A 196 0.64 11.94 -0.41
N GLN A 197 1.60 11.90 0.51
CA GLN A 197 2.98 12.27 0.22
C GLN A 197 3.66 11.26 -0.71
N LEU A 198 3.38 9.96 -0.54
CA LEU A 198 3.86 8.90 -1.43
C LEU A 198 3.43 9.17 -2.88
N ASN A 199 2.17 9.55 -3.09
CA ASN A 199 1.65 9.84 -4.42
C ASN A 199 2.36 11.04 -5.08
N LEU A 200 2.62 12.11 -4.31
CA LEU A 200 3.38 13.27 -4.82
C LEU A 200 4.81 12.90 -5.21
N GLU A 201 5.51 12.13 -4.37
CA GLU A 201 6.89 11.71 -4.65
C GLU A 201 6.97 10.67 -5.77
N ALA A 202 6.01 9.74 -5.84
CA ALA A 202 5.93 8.77 -6.93
C ALA A 202 5.77 9.50 -8.26
N GLU A 203 4.85 10.48 -8.36
CA GLU A 203 4.69 11.26 -9.59
C GLU A 203 6.01 11.91 -10.03
N ALA A 204 6.79 12.47 -9.10
CA ALA A 204 8.09 13.05 -9.40
C ALA A 204 9.15 12.04 -9.88
N ILE A 205 9.06 10.77 -9.49
CA ILE A 205 9.96 9.69 -9.96
C ILE A 205 9.63 9.28 -11.40
N PHE A 206 8.35 9.36 -11.78
CA PHE A 206 7.86 8.91 -13.08
C PHE A 206 7.57 10.05 -14.07
N SER A 207 7.65 11.31 -13.64
CA SER A 207 7.53 12.49 -14.50
C SER A 207 8.82 12.71 -15.30
N LYS A 208 8.69 13.02 -16.59
CA LYS A 208 9.85 13.40 -17.43
C LYS A 208 10.45 14.75 -16.96
N PRO A 209 11.75 15.00 -17.18
CA PRO A 209 12.21 16.37 -17.42
C PRO A 209 11.47 16.94 -18.63
N GLU A 210 10.97 18.18 -18.55
CA GLU A 210 10.41 18.87 -19.72
C GLU A 210 11.49 18.97 -20.80
N ASP A 211 11.34 18.24 -21.89
CA ASP A 211 12.17 18.40 -23.09
C ASP A 211 11.47 19.47 -23.96
N PRO A 212 12.07 20.66 -24.16
CA PRO A 212 11.38 21.79 -24.80
C PRO A 212 11.04 21.58 -26.28
N GLU A 213 11.53 20.50 -26.91
CA GLU A 213 11.43 20.29 -28.36
C GLU A 213 10.30 19.31 -28.77
N ASP A 214 9.50 18.83 -27.82
CA ASP A 214 8.58 17.69 -28.04
C ASP A 214 7.09 18.07 -27.86
N GLU A 215 6.70 19.28 -28.29
CA GLU A 215 5.32 19.79 -28.18
C GLU A 215 4.29 19.06 -29.06
N ASP A 216 4.71 18.21 -30.01
CA ASP A 216 3.81 17.70 -31.06
C ASP A 216 3.51 16.18 -31.01
N SER A 217 3.88 15.44 -29.96
CA SER A 217 3.62 13.98 -29.88
C SER A 217 2.51 13.58 -28.91
N ALA A 218 1.32 14.13 -29.11
CA ALA A 218 0.09 13.51 -28.58
C ALA A 218 -0.21 12.24 -29.39
N SER A 219 0.18 11.03 -28.92
CA SER A 219 -0.54 9.74 -29.18
C SER A 219 0.25 8.42 -29.01
N VAL A 220 1.40 8.34 -28.34
CA VAL A 220 2.03 7.02 -28.08
C VAL A 220 2.56 6.91 -26.64
N PRO A 221 2.13 5.91 -25.84
CA PRO A 221 2.78 5.57 -24.58
C PRO A 221 4.25 5.22 -24.87
N ARG A 222 5.18 6.13 -24.55
CA ARG A 222 6.62 5.90 -24.73
C ARG A 222 7.08 4.80 -23.78
N GLU A 223 8.02 3.98 -24.23
CA GLU A 223 8.59 2.88 -23.45
C GLU A 223 9.07 3.33 -22.04
N PRO A 224 8.90 2.50 -20.99
CA PRO A 224 9.15 2.82 -19.58
C PRO A 224 10.65 2.92 -19.20
N ARG A 225 11.47 3.61 -20.00
CA ARG A 225 12.94 3.42 -20.01
C ARG A 225 13.73 4.02 -18.84
N GLU A 226 13.24 4.97 -18.05
CA GLU A 226 14.12 5.68 -17.08
C GLU A 226 13.52 5.87 -15.68
N VAL A 227 12.99 4.81 -15.08
CA VAL A 227 12.75 4.84 -13.63
C VAL A 227 14.10 4.81 -12.92
N HIS A 228 14.45 5.87 -12.19
CA HIS A 228 15.66 5.91 -11.35
C HIS A 228 15.59 4.84 -10.26
N ALA A 229 16.15 3.66 -10.53
CA ALA A 229 16.01 2.48 -9.68
C ALA A 229 16.47 2.70 -8.23
N GLU A 230 17.60 3.41 -8.05
CA GLU A 230 18.09 3.77 -6.71
C GLU A 230 17.15 4.74 -6.00
N LYS A 231 16.57 5.72 -6.72
CA LYS A 231 15.60 6.65 -6.14
C LYS A 231 14.30 5.94 -5.74
N LEU A 232 13.79 5.06 -6.61
CA LEU A 232 12.63 4.23 -6.32
C LEU A 232 12.86 3.37 -5.07
N LYS A 233 14.04 2.76 -4.95
CA LYS A 233 14.43 1.95 -3.78
C LYS A 233 14.53 2.77 -2.50
N GLU A 234 15.15 3.96 -2.57
CA GLU A 234 15.23 4.90 -1.45
C GLU A 234 13.83 5.29 -0.96
N VAL A 235 12.96 5.72 -1.88
CA VAL A 235 11.58 6.13 -1.60
C VAL A 235 10.79 4.95 -1.05
N ALA A 236 10.87 3.77 -1.66
CA ALA A 236 10.21 2.57 -1.17
C ALA A 236 10.60 2.27 0.29
N HIS A 237 11.90 2.24 0.60
CA HIS A 237 12.40 2.01 1.96
C HIS A 237 11.92 3.06 2.96
N GLN A 238 11.95 4.34 2.58
CA GLN A 238 11.44 5.44 3.40
C GLN A 238 9.96 5.24 3.74
N TYR A 239 9.13 4.94 2.73
CA TYR A 239 7.69 4.80 2.93
C TYR A 239 7.31 3.53 3.69
N PHE A 240 8.00 2.41 3.46
CA PHE A 240 7.81 1.21 4.27
C PHE A 240 8.11 1.49 5.73
N SER A 241 9.21 2.18 6.01
CA SER A 241 9.57 2.58 7.37
C SER A 241 8.50 3.43 8.01
N ARG A 242 7.98 4.43 7.29
CA ARG A 242 6.91 5.29 7.82
C ARG A 242 5.62 4.53 8.11
N TYR A 243 5.17 3.65 7.20
CA TYR A 243 3.97 2.83 7.43
C TYR A 243 4.15 1.87 8.60
N LEU A 244 5.28 1.16 8.64
CA LEU A 244 5.60 0.18 9.68
C LEU A 244 5.76 0.84 11.04
N THR A 245 6.59 1.87 11.18
CA THR A 245 6.78 2.61 12.44
C THR A 245 5.46 3.17 12.95
N THR A 246 4.66 3.80 12.08
CA THR A 246 3.34 4.30 12.46
C THR A 246 2.42 3.20 12.98
N GLY A 247 2.40 2.04 12.32
CA GLY A 247 1.57 0.94 12.75
C GLY A 247 2.07 0.27 14.03
N PHE A 248 3.39 0.21 14.21
CA PHE A 248 4.03 -0.30 15.41
C PHE A 248 3.76 0.57 16.64
N GLU A 249 3.95 1.89 16.53
CA GLU A 249 3.57 2.87 17.56
C GLU A 249 2.09 2.71 17.95
N PHE A 250 1.22 2.54 16.95
CA PHE A 250 -0.20 2.33 17.18
C PHE A 250 -0.46 1.05 17.99
N LEU A 251 0.12 -0.08 17.58
CA LEU A 251 -0.06 -1.35 18.28
C LEU A 251 0.50 -1.34 19.71
N GLU A 252 1.64 -0.67 19.93
CA GLU A 252 2.22 -0.50 21.25
C GLU A 252 1.31 0.34 22.15
N SER A 253 0.81 1.49 21.66
CA SER A 253 -0.14 2.31 22.40
C SER A 253 -1.47 1.61 22.70
N ALA A 254 -1.84 0.61 21.88
CA ALA A 254 -3.01 -0.23 22.06
C ALA A 254 -2.75 -1.45 22.98
N GLY A 255 -1.55 -1.60 23.53
CA GLY A 255 -1.20 -2.71 24.43
C GLY A 255 -1.09 -4.08 23.74
N ALA A 256 -0.93 -4.11 22.42
CA ALA A 256 -0.99 -5.36 21.64
C ALA A 256 0.14 -6.36 21.94
N TYR A 257 1.20 -5.93 22.65
CA TYR A 257 2.36 -6.74 22.98
C TYR A 257 2.48 -7.09 24.47
N GLY A 258 1.47 -6.73 25.29
CA GLY A 258 1.56 -6.83 26.75
C GLY A 258 2.49 -5.77 27.35
N SER A 259 2.40 -5.54 28.66
CA SER A 259 3.36 -4.72 29.38
C SER A 259 4.71 -5.42 29.39
N SER A 260 5.75 -4.75 28.88
CA SER A 260 7.14 -5.15 29.07
C SER A 260 7.48 -5.03 30.56
N THR A 261 7.27 -6.11 31.31
CA THR A 261 7.81 -6.29 32.67
C THR A 261 8.99 -7.24 32.60
#